data_AF-A0A194ALE1-F1
#
_entry.id   AF-A0A194ALE1-F1
#
_cell.length_a   1.000
_cell.length_b   1.000
_cell.length_c   1.000
_cell.angle_alpha   90.00
_cell.angle_beta   90.00
_cell.angle_gamma   90.00
#
_symmetry.space_group_name_H-M   'P 1'
#
loop_
_entity.id
_entity.type
_entity.pdbx_description
1 polymer ?
#
loop_
_entity_poly.entity_id
_entity_poly.type
_entity_poly.pdbx_seq_one_letter_code
_entity_poly.pdbx_strand_id
1 'polypeptide(L)'
;MTCLNGLGKGCAEAHLANGEVSRRDFMKFCAAVAAVMGMDASFAPQVAEALTMKKRPSVVYLHNAECTGCSEALLRTVAPYIGDLILNTISLDYHETLMAAAGQAAEEALEQAVSNPEGYICVIEGAIPTKDNGIYGKIAGHTMLEICSRIAPKAKAVISMGTCATFGGVQAAAPNPTGAKGIGDALKHLGVKPINISGCPPNPYNFVGTVVHLLTKGMPELDESGRPVMFYGETVHDQCPRLQHFENGEFAPSFDSEEARNGWCLYELGCKGPYTYNNCPKIKFNQTNWPVEAGHPCIGCSEPDFWDAMSPFYEEA
;
A
#
# COMPACT_ATOMS: atom_id res chain seq x y z
N MET A 1 26.10 -8.17 26.14
CA MET A 1 24.68 -8.43 26.45
C MET A 1 23.87 -8.02 25.24
N THR A 2 23.15 -8.99 24.70
CA THR A 2 22.40 -9.00 23.45
C THR A 2 21.23 -8.04 23.45
N CYS A 3 21.17 -7.13 22.47
CA CYS A 3 19.95 -6.42 22.07
C CYS A 3 19.02 -7.40 21.34
N LEU A 4 18.45 -8.35 22.09
CA LEU A 4 17.35 -9.20 21.65
C LEU A 4 16.19 -8.82 22.56
N ASN A 5 15.24 -8.04 22.03
CA ASN A 5 13.86 -7.79 22.50
C ASN A 5 13.45 -6.33 22.20
N GLY A 6 12.96 -6.06 20.99
CA GLY A 6 11.89 -5.08 20.73
C GLY A 6 12.03 -3.63 21.21
N LEU A 7 13.20 -3.17 21.64
CA LEU A 7 13.44 -1.83 22.20
C LEU A 7 14.45 -1.06 21.34
N GLY A 8 14.01 -0.54 20.18
CA GLY A 8 14.86 0.19 19.22
C GLY A 8 15.65 1.36 19.83
N LYS A 9 15.06 2.07 20.80
CA LYS A 9 15.69 3.19 21.50
C LYS A 9 16.93 2.81 22.32
N GLY A 10 16.92 1.64 22.97
CA GLY A 10 18.00 1.22 23.87
C GLY A 10 19.33 1.00 23.14
N CYS A 11 19.26 0.66 21.85
CA CYS A 11 20.43 0.40 21.03
C CYS A 11 21.00 1.70 20.43
N ALA A 12 20.17 2.49 19.73
CA ALA A 12 20.62 3.70 19.05
C ALA A 12 21.10 4.80 20.01
N GLU A 13 20.39 5.04 21.12
CA GLU A 13 20.80 6.04 22.12
C GLU A 13 22.05 5.60 22.88
N ALA A 14 22.23 4.30 23.13
CA ALA A 14 23.45 3.78 23.76
C ALA A 14 24.67 3.98 22.85
N HIS A 15 24.57 3.71 21.55
CA HIS A 15 25.67 3.95 20.61
C HIS A 15 26.03 5.45 20.47
N LEU A 16 25.02 6.34 20.49
CA LEU A 16 25.22 7.79 20.47
C LEU A 16 25.80 8.31 21.80
N ALA A 17 25.30 7.82 22.94
CA ALA A 17 25.75 8.23 24.28
C ALA A 17 27.16 7.70 24.62
N ASN A 18 27.52 6.53 24.11
CA ASN A 18 28.86 5.95 24.27
C ASN A 18 29.88 6.54 23.28
N GLY A 19 29.46 7.41 22.35
CA GLY A 19 30.35 8.07 21.38
C GLY A 19 30.83 7.17 20.24
N GLU A 20 30.24 5.98 20.07
CA GLU A 20 30.61 5.01 19.03
C GLU A 20 30.15 5.46 17.64
N VAL A 21 29.11 6.31 17.57
CA VAL A 21 28.64 6.97 16.34
C VAL A 21 28.41 8.45 16.63
N SER A 22 28.95 9.33 15.80
CA SER A 22 28.70 10.77 15.96
C SER A 22 27.30 11.14 15.48
N ARG A 23 26.67 12.17 16.07
CA ARG A 23 25.37 12.71 15.60
C ARG A 23 25.40 13.03 14.10
N ARG A 24 26.55 13.49 13.58
CA ARG A 24 26.72 13.82 12.16
C ARG A 24 26.67 12.55 11.30
N ASP A 25 27.30 11.48 11.72
CA ASP A 25 27.33 10.22 10.97
C ASP A 25 25.98 9.49 11.04
N PHE A 26 25.30 9.56 12.19
CA PHE A 26 23.91 9.10 12.32
C PHE A 26 22.96 9.86 11.40
N MET A 27 23.08 11.19 11.30
CA MET A 27 22.25 11.98 10.39
C MET A 27 22.58 11.72 8.91
N LYS A 28 23.85 11.45 8.56
CA LYS A 28 24.22 11.01 7.21
C LYS A 28 23.63 9.64 6.88
N PHE A 29 23.64 8.72 7.85
CA PHE A 29 22.98 7.43 7.71
C PHE A 29 21.48 7.60 7.50
N CYS A 30 20.81 8.44 8.30
CA CYS A 30 19.38 8.72 8.13
C CYS A 30 19.06 9.40 6.79
N ALA A 31 19.95 10.27 6.27
CA ALA A 31 19.82 10.87 4.95
C ALA A 31 20.02 9.84 3.82
N ALA A 32 20.97 8.92 3.98
CA ALA A 32 21.18 7.82 3.05
C ALA A 32 19.98 6.87 3.04
N VAL A 33 19.42 6.56 4.22
CA VAL A 33 18.19 5.78 4.35
C VAL A 33 17.01 6.52 3.70
N ALA A 34 16.84 7.83 3.96
CA ALA A 34 15.83 8.65 3.28
C ALA A 34 15.97 8.61 1.75
N ALA A 35 17.20 8.73 1.23
CA ALA A 35 17.47 8.66 -0.20
C ALA A 35 17.20 7.26 -0.80
N VAL A 36 17.56 6.19 -0.07
CA VAL A 36 17.22 4.81 -0.44
C VAL A 36 15.70 4.60 -0.43
N MET A 37 15.01 5.27 0.49
CA MET A 37 13.55 5.39 0.53
C MET A 37 13.01 6.38 -0.50
N GLY A 38 13.77 6.78 -1.53
CA GLY A 38 13.34 7.69 -2.60
C GLY A 38 12.89 9.08 -2.12
N MET A 39 13.16 9.41 -0.86
CA MET A 39 12.84 10.69 -0.26
C MET A 39 14.03 11.64 -0.41
N ASP A 40 13.75 12.94 -0.45
CA ASP A 40 14.81 13.94 -0.42
C ASP A 40 15.63 13.87 0.89
N ALA A 41 16.90 14.27 0.83
CA ALA A 41 17.79 14.26 2.00
C ALA A 41 17.27 15.12 3.18
N SER A 42 16.35 16.06 2.92
CA SER A 42 15.63 16.80 3.96
C SER A 42 14.77 15.93 4.88
N PHE A 43 14.52 14.66 4.54
CA PHE A 43 13.79 13.70 5.37
C PHE A 43 14.66 12.98 6.41
N ALA A 44 15.97 13.25 6.45
CA ALA A 44 16.88 12.64 7.42
C ALA A 44 16.46 12.82 8.90
N PRO A 45 15.93 13.98 9.34
CA PRO A 45 15.44 14.15 10.71
C PRO A 45 14.25 13.24 11.05
N GLN A 46 13.35 13.00 10.11
CA GLN A 46 12.15 12.15 10.28
C GLN A 46 12.54 10.68 10.36
N VAL A 47 13.52 10.25 9.55
CA VAL A 47 14.11 8.91 9.66
C VAL A 47 14.80 8.75 11.03
N ALA A 48 15.55 9.76 11.48
CA ALA A 48 16.18 9.76 12.80
C ALA A 48 15.17 9.68 13.95
N GLU A 49 14.06 10.41 13.86
CA GLU A 49 12.98 10.40 14.84
C GLU A 49 12.28 9.04 14.90
N ALA A 50 11.93 8.47 13.74
CA ALA A 50 11.33 7.14 13.64
C ALA A 50 12.23 6.06 14.27
N LEU A 51 13.54 6.11 14.00
CA LEU A 51 14.53 5.15 14.52
C LEU A 51 14.82 5.31 16.03
N THR A 52 14.40 6.41 16.65
CA THR A 52 14.65 6.70 18.08
C THR A 52 13.37 6.68 18.93
N MET A 53 12.22 6.38 18.34
CA MET A 53 10.95 6.27 19.07
C MET A 53 11.02 5.21 20.18
N LYS A 54 10.48 5.52 21.37
CA LYS A 54 10.52 4.59 22.53
C LYS A 54 9.70 3.31 22.32
N LYS A 55 8.65 3.37 21.48
CA LYS A 55 7.73 2.26 21.18
C LYS A 55 7.39 2.28 19.69
N ARG A 56 7.36 1.10 19.08
CA ARG A 56 6.91 0.92 17.70
C ARG A 56 5.37 0.97 17.67
N PRO A 57 4.75 1.70 16.74
CA PRO A 57 3.29 1.75 16.59
C PRO A 57 2.73 0.36 16.29
N SER A 58 1.65 0.01 16.97
CA SER A 58 0.90 -1.22 16.73
C SER A 58 0.17 -1.14 15.39
N VAL A 59 0.31 -2.20 14.59
CA VAL A 59 -0.37 -2.39 13.30
C VAL A 59 -1.15 -3.69 13.35
N VAL A 60 -2.45 -3.59 13.08
CA VAL A 60 -3.37 -4.72 12.90
C VAL A 60 -3.72 -4.81 11.43
N TYR A 61 -3.31 -5.88 10.77
CA TYR A 61 -3.52 -6.11 9.34
C TYR A 61 -4.62 -7.17 9.13
N LEU A 62 -5.79 -6.75 8.63
CA LEU A 62 -6.96 -7.61 8.41
C LEU A 62 -7.07 -8.02 6.95
N HIS A 63 -7.38 -9.29 6.69
CA HIS A 63 -7.71 -9.81 5.36
C HIS A 63 -9.22 -9.98 5.21
N ASN A 64 -9.77 -9.60 4.05
CA ASN A 64 -11.18 -9.78 3.72
C ASN A 64 -11.35 -10.52 2.38
N ALA A 65 -12.15 -10.01 1.44
CA ALA A 65 -12.22 -10.58 0.09
C ALA A 65 -10.99 -10.10 -0.71
N GLU A 66 -9.92 -10.88 -0.67
CA GLU A 66 -8.62 -10.58 -1.26
C GLU A 66 -8.00 -11.78 -2.00
N CYS A 67 -6.81 -11.55 -2.56
CA CYS A 67 -6.00 -12.57 -3.22
C CYS A 67 -4.58 -12.67 -2.63
N THR A 68 -4.33 -11.98 -1.51
CA THR A 68 -3.03 -11.86 -0.82
C THR A 68 -1.93 -11.18 -1.64
N GLY A 69 -2.24 -10.72 -2.85
CA GLY A 69 -1.30 -10.02 -3.72
C GLY A 69 -0.79 -8.70 -3.12
N CYS A 70 -1.57 -8.03 -2.26
CA CYS A 70 -1.11 -6.78 -1.65
C CYS A 70 -0.16 -7.06 -0.48
N SER A 71 -0.42 -8.10 0.30
CA SER A 71 0.54 -8.63 1.28
C SER A 71 1.85 -9.06 0.60
N GLU A 72 1.77 -9.80 -0.50
CA GLU A 72 2.96 -10.17 -1.27
C GLU A 72 3.72 -8.95 -1.79
N ALA A 73 3.01 -7.92 -2.28
CA ALA A 73 3.64 -6.66 -2.68
C ALA A 73 4.36 -5.98 -1.52
N LEU A 74 3.74 -5.91 -0.33
CA LEU A 74 4.36 -5.40 0.89
C LEU A 74 5.65 -6.15 1.23
N LEU A 75 5.67 -7.48 1.11
CA LEU A 75 6.86 -8.30 1.32
C LEU A 75 8.01 -7.98 0.35
N ARG A 76 7.75 -7.27 -0.77
CA ARG A 76 8.78 -6.81 -1.72
C ARG A 76 9.34 -5.43 -1.42
N THR A 77 9.00 -4.81 -0.28
CA THR A 77 9.66 -3.56 0.14
C THR A 77 11.17 -3.77 0.34
N VAL A 78 11.97 -2.79 -0.09
CA VAL A 78 13.45 -2.81 0.03
C VAL A 78 14.02 -1.61 0.77
N ALA A 79 13.20 -0.58 0.99
CA ALA A 79 13.59 0.67 1.63
C ALA A 79 12.50 1.14 2.60
N PRO A 80 12.45 0.60 3.83
CA PRO A 80 13.27 -0.51 4.35
C PRO A 80 12.79 -1.89 3.84
N TYR A 81 13.60 -2.93 4.03
CA TYR A 81 13.15 -4.32 3.84
C TYR A 81 12.08 -4.69 4.87
N ILE A 82 11.25 -5.70 4.57
CA ILE A 82 10.15 -6.10 5.46
C ILE A 82 10.64 -6.45 6.88
N GLY A 83 11.78 -7.14 6.99
CA GLY A 83 12.39 -7.47 8.28
C GLY A 83 12.70 -6.22 9.11
N ASP A 84 13.30 -5.21 8.50
CA ASP A 84 13.58 -3.94 9.15
C ASP A 84 12.31 -3.16 9.49
N LEU A 85 11.30 -3.21 8.61
CA LEU A 85 10.01 -2.59 8.86
C LEU A 85 9.37 -3.15 10.14
N ILE A 86 9.24 -4.48 10.25
CA ILE A 86 8.55 -5.13 11.39
C ILE A 86 9.40 -5.21 12.65
N LEU A 87 10.74 -5.17 12.56
CA LEU A 87 11.62 -5.25 13.72
C LEU A 87 11.93 -3.86 14.29
N ASN A 88 12.08 -2.84 13.43
CA ASN A 88 12.62 -1.54 13.83
C ASN A 88 11.60 -0.40 13.69
N THR A 89 10.61 -0.50 12.80
CA THR A 89 9.71 0.64 12.48
C THR A 89 8.33 0.49 13.09
N ILE A 90 7.66 -0.65 12.87
CA ILE A 90 6.30 -0.93 13.35
C ILE A 90 6.29 -2.20 14.23
N SER A 91 5.23 -2.38 15.01
CA SER A 91 4.90 -3.66 15.64
C SER A 91 3.73 -4.25 14.87
N LEU A 92 4.00 -5.26 14.05
CA LEU A 92 2.95 -5.97 13.29
C LEU A 92 2.32 -7.02 14.21
N ASP A 93 1.30 -6.60 14.94
CA ASP A 93 0.74 -7.38 16.07
C ASP A 93 -0.31 -8.41 15.60
N TYR A 94 -0.87 -8.22 14.40
CA TYR A 94 -1.74 -9.20 13.75
C TYR A 94 -1.56 -9.15 12.24
N HIS A 95 -1.31 -10.31 11.62
CA HIS A 95 -1.23 -10.50 10.17
C HIS A 95 -1.33 -12.01 9.86
N GLU A 96 -2.45 -12.44 9.27
CA GLU A 96 -2.79 -13.88 9.12
C GLU A 96 -1.75 -14.66 8.29
N THR A 97 -1.18 -14.04 7.26
CA THR A 97 -0.15 -14.68 6.40
C THR A 97 1.20 -14.91 7.10
N LEU A 98 1.59 -14.06 8.06
CA LEU A 98 2.95 -14.03 8.60
C LEU A 98 3.04 -14.48 10.06
N MET A 99 1.94 -14.45 10.80
CA MET A 99 1.95 -14.74 12.23
C MET A 99 2.20 -16.22 12.53
N ALA A 100 2.87 -16.48 13.64
CA ALA A 100 3.14 -17.85 14.09
C ALA A 100 1.94 -18.54 14.74
N ALA A 101 1.04 -17.77 15.38
CA ALA A 101 -0.13 -18.30 16.05
C ALA A 101 -1.27 -18.62 15.06
N ALA A 102 -2.13 -19.57 15.40
CA ALA A 102 -3.27 -19.98 14.59
C ALA A 102 -4.50 -20.28 15.46
N GLY A 103 -5.68 -20.34 14.86
CA GLY A 103 -6.94 -20.63 15.55
C GLY A 103 -7.19 -19.66 16.70
N GLN A 104 -7.61 -20.19 17.85
CA GLN A 104 -7.93 -19.38 19.04
C GLN A 104 -6.76 -18.50 19.51
N ALA A 105 -5.52 -18.98 19.41
CA ALA A 105 -4.35 -18.17 19.78
C ALA A 105 -4.16 -16.97 18.85
N ALA A 106 -4.56 -17.08 17.58
CA ALA A 106 -4.56 -15.95 16.65
C ALA A 106 -5.69 -14.96 16.98
N GLU A 107 -6.86 -15.45 17.35
CA GLU A 107 -7.98 -14.61 17.80
C GLU A 107 -7.63 -13.85 19.09
N GLU A 108 -7.00 -14.51 20.05
CA GLU A 108 -6.51 -13.88 21.28
C GLU A 108 -5.47 -12.79 21.00
N ALA A 109 -4.53 -13.05 20.06
CA ALA A 109 -3.56 -12.05 19.62
C ALA A 109 -4.24 -10.83 18.97
N LEU A 110 -5.28 -11.05 18.15
CA LEU A 110 -6.08 -9.96 17.58
C LEU A 110 -6.76 -9.14 18.67
N GLU A 111 -7.46 -9.78 19.60
CA GLU A 111 -8.16 -9.10 20.70
C GLU A 111 -7.18 -8.31 21.61
N GLN A 112 -6.00 -8.87 21.86
CA GLN A 112 -4.92 -8.19 22.56
C GLN A 112 -4.44 -6.94 21.80
N ALA A 113 -4.22 -7.06 20.49
CA ALA A 113 -3.74 -5.96 19.65
C ALA A 113 -4.77 -4.82 19.56
N VAL A 114 -6.05 -5.12 19.36
CA VAL A 114 -7.11 -4.09 19.26
C VAL A 114 -7.49 -3.48 20.61
N SER A 115 -7.12 -4.13 21.72
CA SER A 115 -7.27 -3.60 23.08
C SER A 115 -6.04 -2.84 23.58
N ASN A 116 -5.03 -2.64 22.73
CA ASN A 116 -3.82 -1.92 23.10
C ASN A 116 -4.17 -0.50 23.58
N PRO A 117 -3.81 -0.10 24.83
CA PRO A 117 -4.14 1.21 25.37
C PRO A 117 -3.45 2.37 24.62
N GLU A 118 -2.36 2.08 23.90
CA GLU A 118 -1.68 3.03 23.02
C GLU A 118 -2.37 3.16 21.65
N GLY A 119 -3.45 2.41 21.41
CA GLY A 119 -4.13 2.31 20.11
C GLY A 119 -3.32 1.58 19.03
N TYR A 120 -3.88 1.51 17.84
CA TYR A 120 -3.31 0.80 16.69
C TYR A 120 -3.69 1.49 15.37
N ILE A 121 -2.90 1.24 14.34
CA ILE A 121 -3.24 1.50 12.94
C ILE A 121 -3.89 0.22 12.39
N CYS A 122 -5.04 0.36 11.74
CA CYS A 122 -5.70 -0.76 11.10
C CYS A 122 -5.42 -0.71 9.60
N VAL A 123 -4.74 -1.72 9.08
CA VAL A 123 -4.56 -1.93 7.65
C VAL A 123 -5.54 -3.00 7.21
N ILE A 124 -6.25 -2.75 6.12
CA ILE A 124 -7.27 -3.68 5.62
C ILE A 124 -6.97 -4.01 4.17
N GLU A 125 -6.74 -5.29 3.90
CA GLU A 125 -6.62 -5.85 2.55
C GLU A 125 -7.94 -6.53 2.15
N GLY A 126 -8.36 -6.30 0.91
CA GLY A 126 -9.58 -6.89 0.37
C GLY A 126 -10.86 -6.08 0.61
N ALA A 127 -11.87 -6.38 -0.20
CA ALA A 127 -13.19 -5.76 -0.06
C ALA A 127 -14.01 -6.45 1.05
N ILE A 128 -15.06 -5.76 1.51
CA ILE A 128 -16.01 -6.35 2.45
C ILE A 128 -17.22 -6.88 1.66
N PRO A 129 -17.49 -8.20 1.64
CA PRO A 129 -18.74 -8.73 1.11
C PRO A 129 -19.90 -8.32 2.03
N THR A 130 -20.91 -7.62 1.49
CA THR A 130 -22.02 -7.07 2.31
C THR A 130 -23.37 -7.71 2.06
N LYS A 131 -23.55 -8.41 0.93
CA LYS A 131 -24.82 -9.08 0.59
C LYS A 131 -25.12 -10.20 1.58
N ASP A 132 -26.42 -10.44 1.82
CA ASP A 132 -26.92 -11.49 2.71
C ASP A 132 -26.26 -11.44 4.10
N ASN A 133 -26.15 -10.22 4.63
CA ASN A 133 -25.52 -9.90 5.91
C ASN A 133 -24.04 -10.34 6.00
N GLY A 134 -23.31 -10.29 4.88
CA GLY A 134 -21.88 -10.57 4.83
C GLY A 134 -21.50 -12.05 4.96
N ILE A 135 -22.45 -12.97 4.78
CA ILE A 135 -22.23 -14.41 4.96
C ILE A 135 -21.12 -14.99 4.05
N TYR A 136 -20.85 -14.34 2.92
CA TYR A 136 -19.92 -14.80 1.89
C TYR A 136 -18.44 -14.74 2.29
N GLY A 137 -18.10 -14.08 3.39
CA GLY A 137 -16.73 -14.02 3.89
C GLY A 137 -16.72 -14.11 5.42
N LYS A 138 -16.10 -15.17 5.96
CA LYS A 138 -16.03 -15.40 7.40
C LYS A 138 -14.64 -15.82 7.85
N ILE A 139 -14.22 -15.29 8.98
CA ILE A 139 -12.99 -15.67 9.68
C ILE A 139 -13.39 -15.99 11.11
N ALA A 140 -12.97 -17.16 11.60
CA ALA A 140 -13.34 -17.67 12.92
C ALA A 140 -14.86 -17.63 13.21
N GLY A 141 -15.69 -17.88 12.19
CA GLY A 141 -17.15 -17.89 12.32
C GLY A 141 -17.83 -16.51 12.28
N HIS A 142 -17.09 -15.42 12.35
CA HIS A 142 -17.57 -14.05 12.23
C HIS A 142 -17.49 -13.56 10.79
N THR A 143 -18.46 -12.78 10.34
CA THR A 143 -18.39 -12.18 9.01
C THR A 143 -17.30 -11.12 8.95
N MET A 144 -16.66 -11.00 7.79
CA MET A 144 -15.69 -9.93 7.50
C MET A 144 -16.28 -8.54 7.80
N LEU A 145 -17.56 -8.35 7.49
CA LEU A 145 -18.31 -7.14 7.82
C LEU A 145 -18.39 -6.88 9.34
N GLU A 146 -18.70 -7.89 10.16
CA GLU A 146 -18.74 -7.77 11.62
C GLU A 146 -17.36 -7.45 12.20
N ILE A 147 -16.32 -8.17 11.75
CA ILE A 147 -14.93 -7.98 12.20
C ILE A 147 -14.49 -6.54 11.91
N CYS A 148 -14.63 -6.08 10.67
CA CYS A 148 -14.23 -4.74 10.27
C CYS A 148 -15.06 -3.64 10.96
N SER A 149 -16.38 -3.84 11.11
CA SER A 149 -17.26 -2.89 11.80
C SER A 149 -16.91 -2.71 13.28
N ARG A 150 -16.36 -3.75 13.91
CA ARG A 150 -15.93 -3.73 15.31
C ARG A 150 -14.56 -3.09 15.51
N ILE A 151 -13.64 -3.31 14.57
CA ILE A 151 -12.22 -2.98 14.69
C ILE A 151 -11.91 -1.62 14.06
N ALA A 152 -12.25 -1.41 12.79
CA ALA A 152 -11.83 -0.22 12.05
C ALA A 152 -12.23 1.12 12.70
N PRO A 153 -13.45 1.31 13.27
CA PRO A 153 -13.83 2.58 13.90
C PRO A 153 -13.04 2.93 15.16
N LYS A 154 -12.34 1.97 15.78
CA LYS A 154 -11.54 2.18 17.00
C LYS A 154 -10.06 2.45 16.69
N ALA A 155 -9.63 2.29 15.44
CA ALA A 155 -8.25 2.51 15.02
C ALA A 155 -7.89 4.00 15.03
N LYS A 156 -6.62 4.32 15.31
CA LYS A 156 -6.10 5.68 15.20
C LYS A 156 -6.08 6.19 13.76
N ALA A 157 -5.87 5.28 12.82
CA ALA A 157 -5.99 5.49 11.39
C ALA A 157 -6.36 4.16 10.73
N VAL A 158 -7.11 4.24 9.63
CA VAL A 158 -7.45 3.09 8.78
C VAL A 158 -6.78 3.28 7.43
N ILE A 159 -6.08 2.26 6.95
CA ILE A 159 -5.44 2.22 5.63
C ILE A 159 -6.09 1.11 4.82
N SER A 160 -6.67 1.45 3.67
CA SER A 160 -7.13 0.48 2.69
C SER A 160 -5.96 0.10 1.78
N MET A 161 -5.58 -1.17 1.80
CA MET A 161 -4.44 -1.69 1.03
C MET A 161 -4.93 -2.42 -0.22
N GLY A 162 -4.69 -1.81 -1.38
CA GLY A 162 -5.04 -2.32 -2.70
C GLY A 162 -6.47 -2.03 -3.15
N THR A 163 -6.69 -2.10 -4.46
CA THR A 163 -7.94 -1.66 -5.11
C THR A 163 -9.19 -2.38 -4.60
N CYS A 164 -9.05 -3.63 -4.15
CA CYS A 164 -10.13 -4.36 -3.47
C CYS A 164 -10.59 -3.63 -2.19
N ALA A 165 -9.67 -3.22 -1.33
CA ALA A 165 -10.01 -2.51 -0.12
C ALA A 165 -10.45 -1.07 -0.39
N THR A 166 -9.83 -0.37 -1.36
CA THR A 166 -10.18 1.03 -1.63
C THR A 166 -11.55 1.17 -2.27
N PHE A 167 -11.86 0.36 -3.29
CA PHE A 167 -13.02 0.57 -4.17
C PHE A 167 -13.89 -0.67 -4.38
N GLY A 168 -13.52 -1.84 -3.84
CA GLY A 168 -14.28 -3.09 -3.97
C GLY A 168 -13.59 -4.11 -4.88
N GLY A 169 -12.83 -3.67 -5.88
CA GLY A 169 -11.95 -4.51 -6.71
C GLY A 169 -12.64 -5.63 -7.49
N VAL A 170 -11.93 -6.73 -7.70
CA VAL A 170 -12.31 -7.75 -8.71
C VAL A 170 -13.65 -8.43 -8.41
N GLN A 171 -13.89 -8.76 -7.14
CA GLN A 171 -15.17 -9.34 -6.71
C GLN A 171 -16.35 -8.36 -6.77
N ALA A 172 -16.09 -7.05 -6.85
CA ALA A 172 -17.13 -6.02 -6.97
C ALA A 172 -17.49 -5.70 -8.43
N ALA A 173 -16.70 -6.18 -9.39
CA ALA A 173 -17.00 -6.07 -10.81
C ALA A 173 -18.37 -6.73 -11.13
N ALA A 174 -19.04 -6.23 -12.17
CA ALA A 174 -20.35 -6.74 -12.55
C ALA A 174 -20.34 -8.26 -12.78
N PRO A 175 -21.30 -9.04 -12.21
CA PRO A 175 -22.54 -8.60 -11.57
C PRO A 175 -22.47 -8.48 -10.03
N ASN A 176 -21.28 -8.43 -9.42
CA ASN A 176 -21.05 -8.32 -7.97
C ASN A 176 -21.88 -9.31 -7.13
N PRO A 177 -21.63 -10.63 -7.23
CA PRO A 177 -22.49 -11.66 -6.65
C PRO A 177 -22.57 -11.62 -5.11
N THR A 178 -21.54 -11.06 -4.44
CA THR A 178 -21.42 -10.99 -2.98
C THR A 178 -21.70 -9.59 -2.41
N GLY A 179 -22.04 -8.61 -3.26
CA GLY A 179 -22.20 -7.21 -2.85
C GLY A 179 -20.94 -6.68 -2.18
N ALA A 180 -19.77 -7.00 -2.72
CA ALA A 180 -18.48 -6.53 -2.24
C ALA A 180 -18.37 -5.01 -2.39
N LYS A 181 -17.81 -4.34 -1.37
CA LYS A 181 -17.60 -2.90 -1.32
C LYS A 181 -16.22 -2.56 -0.77
N GLY A 182 -15.65 -1.44 -1.20
CA GLY A 182 -14.48 -0.85 -0.55
C GLY A 182 -14.77 -0.47 0.91
N ILE A 183 -13.73 -0.36 1.73
CA ILE A 183 -13.83 -0.12 3.18
C ILE A 183 -14.57 1.19 3.49
N GLY A 184 -14.23 2.26 2.76
CA GLY A 184 -14.84 3.58 2.94
C GLY A 184 -16.36 3.53 2.72
N ASP A 185 -16.82 2.78 1.73
CA ASP A 185 -18.24 2.64 1.42
C ASP A 185 -18.97 1.68 2.36
N ALA A 186 -18.35 0.54 2.65
CA ALA A 186 -18.93 -0.47 3.55
C ALA A 186 -19.13 0.07 4.97
N LEU A 187 -18.18 0.88 5.47
CA LEU A 187 -18.15 1.35 6.85
C LEU A 187 -18.45 2.85 7.01
N LYS A 188 -18.93 3.51 5.94
CA LYS A 188 -19.29 4.94 5.96
C LYS A 188 -20.22 5.32 7.11
N HIS A 189 -21.18 4.45 7.40
CA HIS A 189 -22.18 4.64 8.46
C HIS A 189 -21.59 4.61 9.89
N LEU A 190 -20.35 4.10 10.04
CA LEU A 190 -19.58 4.11 11.28
C LEU A 190 -18.56 5.26 11.34
N GLY A 191 -18.55 6.15 10.34
CA GLY A 191 -17.64 7.29 10.28
C GLY A 191 -16.20 6.95 9.87
N VAL A 192 -15.94 5.73 9.37
CA VAL A 192 -14.62 5.31 8.92
C VAL A 192 -14.26 6.02 7.62
N LYS A 193 -13.11 6.70 7.60
CA LYS A 193 -12.54 7.38 6.42
C LYS A 193 -11.11 6.87 6.21
N PRO A 194 -10.90 5.86 5.37
CA PRO A 194 -9.58 5.27 5.19
C PRO A 194 -8.67 6.13 4.32
N ILE A 195 -7.37 5.97 4.50
CA ILE A 195 -6.36 6.38 3.53
C ILE A 195 -6.25 5.28 2.49
N ASN A 196 -6.45 5.62 1.22
CA ASN A 196 -6.53 4.65 0.14
C ASN A 196 -5.19 4.48 -0.57
N ILE A 197 -4.59 3.30 -0.46
CA ILE A 197 -3.37 2.91 -1.18
C ILE A 197 -3.78 1.98 -2.33
N SER A 198 -4.24 2.57 -3.43
CA SER A 198 -4.82 1.86 -4.58
C SER A 198 -3.77 1.25 -5.53
N GLY A 199 -4.17 0.22 -6.26
CA GLY A 199 -3.34 -0.57 -7.16
C GLY A 199 -3.63 -2.06 -6.97
N CYS A 200 -3.34 -2.87 -8.00
CA CYS A 200 -3.65 -4.31 -7.98
C CYS A 200 -2.42 -5.17 -8.33
N PRO A 201 -1.42 -5.26 -7.44
CA PRO A 201 -1.33 -4.62 -6.12
C PRO A 201 -0.71 -3.20 -6.16
N PRO A 202 -0.81 -2.41 -5.08
CA PRO A 202 -0.11 -1.14 -4.99
C PRO A 202 1.40 -1.35 -4.87
N ASN A 203 2.20 -0.33 -5.22
CA ASN A 203 3.63 -0.37 -4.99
C ASN A 203 3.92 -0.37 -3.47
N PRO A 204 4.77 -1.26 -2.93
CA PRO A 204 5.11 -1.27 -1.50
C PRO A 204 5.65 0.08 -1.01
N TYR A 205 6.33 0.82 -1.89
CA TYR A 205 6.80 2.17 -1.64
C TYR A 205 5.70 3.10 -1.13
N ASN A 206 4.52 3.04 -1.75
CA ASN A 206 3.40 3.94 -1.46
C ASN A 206 2.84 3.63 -0.07
N PHE A 207 2.70 2.34 0.28
CA PHE A 207 2.25 1.93 1.61
C PHE A 207 3.24 2.33 2.70
N VAL A 208 4.52 1.95 2.54
CA VAL A 208 5.57 2.25 3.51
C VAL A 208 5.71 3.76 3.70
N GLY A 209 5.72 4.52 2.59
CA GLY A 209 5.79 5.97 2.61
C GLY A 209 4.61 6.59 3.36
N THR A 210 3.38 6.09 3.17
CA THR A 210 2.21 6.53 3.95
C THR A 210 2.34 6.22 5.43
N VAL A 211 2.78 5.02 5.81
CA VAL A 211 2.98 4.65 7.22
C VAL A 211 4.01 5.57 7.86
N VAL A 212 5.17 5.77 7.22
CA VAL A 212 6.21 6.67 7.72
C VAL A 212 5.71 8.11 7.80
N HIS A 213 4.95 8.58 6.81
CA HIS A 213 4.35 9.91 6.83
C HIS A 213 3.37 10.06 8.01
N LEU A 214 2.49 9.09 8.24
CA LEU A 214 1.56 9.11 9.37
C LEU A 214 2.27 9.19 10.71
N LEU A 215 3.37 8.46 10.87
CA LEU A 215 4.12 8.40 12.12
C LEU A 215 4.94 9.66 12.40
N THR A 216 5.40 10.35 11.36
CA THR A 216 6.34 11.49 11.50
C THR A 216 5.70 12.85 11.22
N LYS A 217 4.68 12.91 10.37
CA LYS A 217 4.03 14.14 9.90
C LYS A 217 2.50 14.14 10.07
N GLY A 218 1.91 13.00 10.45
CA GLY A 218 0.46 12.85 10.54
C GLY A 218 -0.21 12.61 9.17
N MET A 219 -1.47 13.01 9.05
CA MET A 219 -2.30 12.73 7.87
C MET A 219 -1.70 13.37 6.60
N PRO A 220 -1.42 12.59 5.53
CA PRO A 220 -1.01 13.18 4.25
C PRO A 220 -2.18 13.89 3.56
N GLU A 221 -1.87 14.79 2.62
CA GLU A 221 -2.86 15.32 1.70
C GLU A 221 -3.40 14.20 0.80
N LEU A 222 -4.73 14.12 0.70
CA LEU A 222 -5.44 13.08 -0.05
C LEU A 222 -6.19 13.71 -1.23
N ASP A 223 -6.23 13.00 -2.36
CA ASP A 223 -7.09 13.34 -3.49
C ASP A 223 -8.57 13.03 -3.21
N GLU A 224 -9.44 13.31 -4.19
CA GLU A 224 -10.88 13.08 -4.09
C GLU A 224 -11.25 11.60 -3.87
N SER A 225 -10.38 10.67 -4.27
CA SER A 225 -10.51 9.23 -4.06
C SER A 225 -9.87 8.76 -2.75
N GLY A 226 -9.42 9.67 -1.89
CA GLY A 226 -8.79 9.37 -0.61
C GLY A 226 -7.35 8.85 -0.72
N ARG A 227 -6.68 9.03 -1.86
CA ARG A 227 -5.32 8.53 -2.13
C ARG A 227 -4.27 9.61 -1.83
N PRO A 228 -3.11 9.29 -1.25
CA PRO A 228 -2.07 10.29 -0.98
C PRO A 228 -1.55 10.97 -2.25
N VAL A 229 -1.71 12.30 -2.35
CA VAL A 229 -1.33 13.09 -3.54
C VAL A 229 0.15 12.92 -3.89
N MET A 230 1.01 12.71 -2.89
CA MET A 230 2.45 12.48 -3.10
C MET A 230 2.79 11.22 -3.92
N PHE A 231 1.86 10.27 -4.07
CA PHE A 231 2.04 9.06 -4.89
C PHE A 231 1.07 8.96 -6.06
N TYR A 232 -0.11 9.58 -5.94
CA TYR A 232 -1.22 9.48 -6.88
C TYR A 232 -1.62 10.84 -7.49
N GLY A 233 -0.76 11.86 -7.40
CA GLY A 233 -1.05 13.21 -7.90
C GLY A 233 -0.80 13.43 -9.40
N GLU A 234 -0.13 12.48 -10.06
CA GLU A 234 0.22 12.54 -11.48
C GLU A 234 -0.33 11.31 -12.21
N THR A 235 -0.69 11.46 -13.49
CA THR A 235 -1.08 10.30 -14.30
C THR A 235 0.16 9.45 -14.64
N VAL A 236 -0.05 8.16 -14.89
CA VAL A 236 0.98 7.26 -15.42
C VAL A 236 1.50 7.77 -16.76
N HIS A 237 0.64 8.39 -17.56
CA HIS A 237 0.98 8.91 -18.89
C HIS A 237 1.97 10.07 -18.83
N ASP A 238 1.74 11.04 -17.93
CA ASP A 238 2.62 12.23 -17.81
C ASP A 238 4.06 11.86 -17.41
N GLN A 239 4.24 10.66 -16.84
CA GLN A 239 5.54 10.12 -16.43
C GLN A 239 6.11 9.09 -17.42
N CYS A 240 5.41 8.79 -18.52
CA CYS A 240 5.73 7.66 -19.40
C CYS A 240 6.90 7.96 -20.35
N PRO A 241 7.92 7.09 -20.45
CA PRO A 241 9.01 7.26 -21.43
C PRO A 241 8.55 7.21 -22.90
N ARG A 242 7.38 6.61 -23.19
CA ARG A 242 6.78 6.58 -24.54
C ARG A 242 5.92 7.82 -24.85
N LEU A 243 5.90 8.83 -23.98
CA LEU A 243 5.09 10.05 -24.16
C LEU A 243 5.43 10.77 -25.47
N GLN A 244 6.71 10.85 -25.84
CA GLN A 244 7.12 11.48 -27.11
C GLN A 244 6.52 10.77 -28.33
N HIS A 245 6.44 9.43 -28.31
CA HIS A 245 5.77 8.68 -29.37
C HIS A 245 4.28 9.00 -29.44
N PHE A 246 3.61 9.15 -28.29
CA PHE A 246 2.21 9.57 -28.23
C PHE A 246 2.00 10.96 -28.85
N GLU A 247 2.83 11.94 -28.47
CA GLU A 247 2.74 13.31 -28.99
C GLU A 247 3.00 13.40 -30.50
N ASN A 248 3.80 12.48 -31.05
CA ASN A 248 4.10 12.39 -32.47
C ASN A 248 3.08 11.58 -33.30
N GLY A 249 2.09 10.95 -32.67
CA GLY A 249 1.15 10.05 -33.34
C GLY A 249 1.76 8.70 -33.74
N GLU A 250 2.80 8.27 -33.04
CA GLU A 250 3.53 7.02 -33.28
C GLU A 250 3.00 5.90 -32.39
N PHE A 251 2.00 5.17 -32.91
CA PHE A 251 1.30 4.10 -32.19
C PHE A 251 1.59 2.71 -32.75
N ALA A 252 1.77 1.73 -31.86
CA ALA A 252 1.88 0.34 -32.26
C ALA A 252 0.48 -0.21 -32.62
N PRO A 253 0.25 -0.71 -33.85
CA PRO A 253 -1.07 -1.20 -34.26
C PRO A 253 -1.38 -2.63 -33.77
N SER A 254 -0.34 -3.40 -33.42
CA SER A 254 -0.44 -4.76 -32.88
C SER A 254 0.82 -5.11 -32.07
N PHE A 255 0.73 -6.12 -31.20
CA PHE A 255 1.87 -6.55 -30.38
C PHE A 255 3.02 -7.18 -31.20
N ASP A 256 2.75 -7.72 -32.38
CA ASP A 256 3.72 -8.36 -33.27
C ASP A 256 4.35 -7.41 -34.31
N SER A 257 3.86 -6.17 -34.37
CA SER A 257 4.32 -5.12 -35.30
C SER A 257 5.77 -4.67 -35.04
N GLU A 258 6.41 -4.08 -36.05
CA GLU A 258 7.75 -3.50 -35.92
C GLU A 258 7.71 -2.24 -35.03
N GLU A 259 6.61 -1.50 -35.03
CA GLU A 259 6.33 -0.37 -34.15
C GLU A 259 6.35 -0.81 -32.68
N ALA A 260 5.70 -1.92 -32.33
CA ALA A 260 5.77 -2.50 -30.98
C ALA A 260 7.20 -2.89 -30.60
N ARG A 261 7.96 -3.50 -31.51
CA ARG A 261 9.39 -3.85 -31.30
C ARG A 261 10.26 -2.61 -31.10
N ASN A 262 9.93 -1.51 -31.76
CA ASN A 262 10.61 -0.23 -31.65
C ASN A 262 10.14 0.62 -30.46
N GLY A 263 9.23 0.10 -29.63
CA GLY A 263 8.80 0.77 -28.39
C GLY A 263 7.81 1.92 -28.59
N TRP A 264 7.06 1.92 -29.70
CA TRP A 264 6.04 2.94 -29.97
C TRP A 264 4.92 2.94 -28.93
N CYS A 265 4.14 4.02 -28.89
CA CYS A 265 3.09 4.19 -27.89
C CYS A 265 2.02 3.09 -27.99
N LEU A 266 1.53 2.62 -26.84
CA LEU A 266 0.56 1.52 -26.74
C LEU A 266 -0.89 2.01 -26.62
N TYR A 267 -1.17 3.26 -26.99
CA TYR A 267 -2.49 3.86 -26.83
C TYR A 267 -3.57 3.11 -27.64
N GLU A 268 -3.32 2.88 -28.94
CA GLU A 268 -4.22 2.11 -29.82
C GLU A 268 -4.39 0.64 -29.39
N LEU A 269 -3.48 0.13 -28.53
CA LEU A 269 -3.58 -1.19 -27.91
C LEU A 269 -4.30 -1.16 -26.55
N GLY A 270 -4.98 -0.04 -26.24
CA GLY A 270 -5.86 0.11 -25.09
C GLY A 270 -5.21 0.64 -23.81
N CYS A 271 -4.04 1.28 -23.89
CA CYS A 271 -3.36 1.80 -22.71
C CYS A 271 -4.18 2.87 -21.97
N LYS A 272 -4.55 2.57 -20.72
CA LYS A 272 -5.33 3.44 -19.82
C LYS A 272 -4.49 4.44 -19.03
N GLY A 273 -3.18 4.49 -19.30
CA GLY A 273 -2.24 5.37 -18.61
C GLY A 273 -2.67 6.84 -18.53
N PRO A 274 -3.30 7.44 -19.57
CA PRO A 274 -3.77 8.83 -19.54
C PRO A 274 -4.84 9.13 -18.48
N TYR A 275 -5.57 8.10 -18.04
CA TYR A 275 -6.67 8.24 -17.07
C TYR A 275 -6.35 7.56 -15.73
N THR A 276 -5.10 7.15 -15.53
CA THR A 276 -4.69 6.36 -14.36
C THR A 276 -3.68 7.15 -13.53
N TYR A 277 -4.01 7.40 -12.27
CA TYR A 277 -3.14 8.08 -11.32
C TYR A 277 -2.30 7.06 -10.57
N ASN A 278 -0.99 7.09 -10.79
CA ASN A 278 -0.01 6.22 -10.12
C ASN A 278 1.41 6.68 -10.44
N ASN A 279 2.38 6.17 -9.67
CA ASN A 279 3.80 6.47 -9.84
C ASN A 279 4.62 5.33 -10.48
N CYS A 280 3.96 4.43 -11.20
CA CYS A 280 4.55 3.22 -11.80
C CYS A 280 5.82 3.50 -12.64
N PRO A 281 5.86 4.48 -13.57
CA PRO A 281 7.02 4.69 -14.41
C PRO A 281 8.23 5.23 -13.63
N LYS A 282 7.95 6.04 -12.60
CA LYS A 282 8.95 6.73 -11.79
C LYS A 282 9.62 5.82 -10.77
N ILE A 283 8.84 5.01 -10.06
CA ILE A 283 9.35 4.12 -9.00
C ILE A 283 9.66 2.71 -9.52
N LYS A 284 8.99 2.29 -10.61
CA LYS A 284 8.99 0.92 -11.12
C LYS A 284 8.51 -0.09 -10.09
N PHE A 285 8.42 -1.35 -10.49
CA PHE A 285 8.20 -2.49 -9.62
C PHE A 285 9.49 -3.32 -9.52
N ASN A 286 9.75 -3.84 -8.32
CA ASN A 286 10.90 -4.69 -8.04
C ASN A 286 12.25 -4.07 -8.47
N GLN A 287 12.33 -2.74 -8.40
CA GLN A 287 13.50 -1.93 -8.77
C GLN A 287 13.97 -2.10 -10.22
N THR A 288 13.15 -2.70 -11.10
CA THR A 288 13.58 -3.12 -12.43
C THR A 288 12.66 -2.67 -13.55
N ASN A 289 11.36 -2.97 -13.47
CA ASN A 289 10.47 -2.90 -14.62
C ASN A 289 9.04 -2.45 -14.24
N TRP A 290 8.22 -2.12 -15.21
CA TRP A 290 6.78 -1.82 -15.06
C TRP A 290 6.03 -2.14 -16.36
N PRO A 291 4.68 -2.18 -16.39
CA PRO A 291 3.92 -2.76 -17.51
C PRO A 291 4.29 -2.26 -18.92
N VAL A 292 4.36 -0.94 -19.15
CA VAL A 292 4.62 -0.40 -20.51
C VAL A 292 6.08 -0.57 -20.92
N GLU A 293 7.02 -0.56 -19.97
CA GLU A 293 8.42 -0.93 -20.24
C GLU A 293 8.54 -2.42 -20.63
N ALA A 294 7.68 -3.28 -20.08
CA ALA A 294 7.53 -4.67 -20.53
C ALA A 294 6.71 -4.83 -21.84
N GLY A 295 6.28 -3.73 -22.47
CA GLY A 295 5.55 -3.77 -23.75
C GLY A 295 4.04 -4.00 -23.62
N HIS A 296 3.46 -3.85 -22.42
CA HIS A 296 2.03 -4.08 -22.19
C HIS A 296 1.29 -2.79 -21.81
N PRO A 297 0.07 -2.53 -22.34
CA PRO A 297 -0.73 -1.37 -21.96
C PRO A 297 -1.04 -1.35 -20.45
N CYS A 298 -1.12 -0.15 -19.88
CA CYS A 298 -1.67 0.04 -18.54
C CYS A 298 -3.16 -0.31 -18.54
N ILE A 299 -3.63 -1.03 -17.53
CA ILE A 299 -5.05 -1.44 -17.39
C ILE A 299 -5.86 -0.55 -16.44
N GLY A 300 -5.26 0.50 -15.87
CA GLY A 300 -5.93 1.39 -14.93
C GLY A 300 -6.17 0.82 -13.53
N CYS A 301 -5.31 -0.08 -13.06
CA CYS A 301 -5.57 -0.88 -11.86
C CYS A 301 -5.65 -0.11 -10.53
N SER A 302 -5.31 1.19 -10.49
CA SER A 302 -5.44 2.06 -9.32
C SER A 302 -6.67 2.97 -9.35
N GLU A 303 -7.51 2.87 -10.39
CA GLU A 303 -8.75 3.64 -10.49
C GLU A 303 -9.95 2.89 -9.91
N PRO A 304 -10.97 3.62 -9.43
CA PRO A 304 -12.26 3.04 -9.05
C PRO A 304 -12.86 2.23 -10.20
N ASP A 305 -13.45 1.08 -9.86
CA ASP A 305 -14.22 0.22 -10.77
C ASP A 305 -13.52 -0.17 -12.08
N PHE A 306 -12.18 -0.16 -12.13
CA PHE A 306 -11.42 -0.34 -13.38
C PHE A 306 -11.72 -1.66 -14.12
N TRP A 307 -12.16 -2.70 -13.40
CA TRP A 307 -12.55 -3.97 -14.01
C TRP A 307 -13.68 -3.81 -15.06
N ASP A 308 -14.63 -2.91 -14.78
CA ASP A 308 -15.74 -2.61 -15.68
C ASP A 308 -15.49 -1.32 -16.46
N ALA A 309 -14.98 -0.28 -15.79
CA ALA A 309 -14.80 1.05 -16.39
C ALA A 309 -13.67 1.12 -17.42
N MET A 310 -12.66 0.25 -17.30
CA MET A 310 -11.49 0.25 -18.19
C MET A 310 -11.45 -0.99 -19.11
N SER A 311 -12.47 -1.84 -19.07
CA SER A 311 -12.60 -2.96 -20.00
C SER A 311 -13.51 -2.60 -21.19
N PRO A 312 -13.28 -3.18 -22.40
CA PRO A 312 -12.20 -4.10 -22.77
C PRO A 312 -10.81 -3.48 -22.70
N PHE A 313 -9.84 -4.19 -22.09
CA PHE A 313 -8.53 -3.61 -21.79
C PHE A 313 -7.68 -3.28 -23.02
N TYR A 314 -7.93 -3.92 -24.16
CA TYR A 314 -7.17 -3.74 -25.40
C TYR A 314 -7.90 -2.87 -26.44
N GLU A 315 -8.91 -2.13 -26.00
CA GLU A 315 -9.59 -1.12 -26.80
C GLU A 315 -9.30 0.26 -26.22
N GLU A 316 -9.30 1.30 -27.06
CA GLU A 316 -9.13 2.67 -26.60
C GLU A 316 -10.21 3.04 -25.56
N ALA A 317 -9.83 3.86 -24.58
CA ALA A 317 -10.72 4.32 -23.53
C ALA A 317 -11.70 5.39 -24.04
#